data_AF-A0A327RKS4-F1
#
_entry.id   AF-A0A327RKS4-F1
#
_cell.length_a   1.000
_cell.length_b   1.000
_cell.length_c   1.000
_cell.angle_alpha   90.00
_cell.angle_beta   90.00
_cell.angle_gamma   90.00
#
_symmetry.space_group_name_H-M   'P 1'
#
loop_
_entity.id
_entity.type
_entity.pdbx_description
1 polymer ?
#
loop_
_entity_poly.entity_id
_entity_poly.type
_entity_poly.pdbx_seq_one_letter_code
_entity_poly.pdbx_strand_id
1 'polypeptide(L)' 'MLLSILQVNIEEKIKNAPEDSGYEIGILIGSYLPLMVLVVLAYLLYRYNKNRNSDL' A
#
# COMPACT_ATOMS: atom_id res chain seq x y z
N MET A 1 -4.30 3.07 -17.91
CA MET A 1 -2.89 3.33 -17.53
C MET A 1 -2.70 3.41 -16.02
N LEU A 2 -3.48 4.22 -15.28
CA LEU A 2 -3.41 4.28 -13.80
C LEU A 2 -3.83 2.99 -13.07
N LEU A 3 -4.74 2.19 -13.63
CA LEU A 3 -5.15 0.91 -13.02
C LEU A 3 -4.08 -0.20 -13.14
N SER A 4 -3.14 -0.07 -14.08
CA SER A 4 -2.13 -1.08 -14.36
C SER A 4 -1.08 -1.19 -13.25
N ILE A 5 -0.80 -0.09 -12.53
CA ILE A 5 0.05 -0.09 -11.32
C ILE A 5 -0.65 -0.71 -10.09
N LEU A 6 -1.97 -0.86 -10.11
CA LEU A 6 -2.71 -1.60 -9.07
C LEU A 6 -2.84 -3.10 -9.40
N GLN A 7 -2.69 -3.50 -10.66
CA GLN A 7 -2.68 -4.91 -11.08
C GLN A 7 -1.31 -5.54 -10.77
N VAL A 8 -0.99 -5.68 -9.49
CA VAL A 8 0.18 -6.44 -9.07
C VAL A 8 -0.14 -7.92 -9.31
N ASN A 9 0.44 -8.51 -10.35
CA ASN A 9 0.31 -9.96 -10.59
C ASN A 9 1.18 -10.72 -9.58
N ILE A 10 0.59 -11.00 -8.42
CA ILE A 10 1.26 -11.66 -7.28
C ILE A 10 1.74 -13.06 -7.68
N GLU A 11 0.96 -13.78 -8.50
CA GLU A 11 1.27 -15.13 -8.97
C GLU A 11 2.56 -15.16 -9.79
N GLU A 12 2.74 -14.21 -10.70
CA GLU A 12 3.98 -14.07 -11.48
C GLU A 12 5.17 -13.67 -10.62
N LYS A 13 4.95 -12.88 -9.55
CA LYS A 13 5.99 -12.51 -8.59
C LYS A 13 6.43 -13.68 -7.71
N ILE A 14 5.50 -14.55 -7.32
CA ILE A 14 5.79 -15.78 -6.57
C ILE A 14 6.48 -16.80 -7.48
N LYS A 15 6.04 -16.95 -8.74
CA LYS A 15 6.65 -17.89 -9.69
C LYS A 15 8.11 -17.55 -10.05
N ASN A 16 8.44 -16.27 -10.10
CA ASN A 16 9.80 -15.78 -10.37
C ASN A 16 10.60 -15.49 -9.08
N ALA A 17 10.02 -15.81 -7.91
CA ALA A 17 10.68 -15.64 -6.62
C ALA A 17 11.81 -16.64 -6.40
N PRO A 18 12.86 -16.29 -5.63
CA PRO A 18 13.68 -17.28 -4.95
C PRO A 18 12.80 -18.13 -4.00
N GLU A 19 13.10 -19.42 -3.82
CA GLU A 19 12.37 -20.32 -2.90
C GLU A 19 12.57 -19.98 -1.39
N ASP A 20 13.10 -18.79 -1.08
CA ASP A 20 13.27 -18.33 0.29
C ASP A 20 11.93 -17.89 0.88
N SER A 21 11.59 -18.50 2.03
CA SER A 21 10.38 -18.20 2.80
C SER A 21 10.24 -16.71 3.15
N GLY A 22 11.36 -15.98 3.29
CA GLY A 22 11.36 -14.54 3.52
C GLY A 22 10.87 -13.69 2.34
N TYR A 23 11.08 -14.15 1.10
CA TYR A 23 10.68 -13.39 -0.09
C TYR A 23 9.18 -13.52 -0.38
N GLU A 24 8.60 -14.71 -0.17
CA GLU A 24 7.15 -14.92 -0.28
C GLU A 24 6.38 -14.05 0.74
N ILE A 25 6.86 -14.00 1.98
CA ILE A 25 6.30 -13.12 3.02
C ILE A 25 6.41 -11.65 2.61
N GLY A 26 7.52 -11.25 2.00
CA GLY A 26 7.70 -9.90 1.46
C GLY A 26 6.69 -9.55 0.36
N ILE A 27 6.40 -10.48 -0.55
CA ILE A 27 5.37 -10.30 -1.59
C ILE A 27 3.98 -10.19 -0.96
N LEU A 28 3.64 -11.07 -0.01
CA LEU A 28 2.36 -11.07 0.67
C LEU A 28 2.13 -9.76 1.43
N ILE A 29 3.10 -9.31 2.22
CA ILE A 29 3.03 -8.04 2.95
C ILE A 29 2.98 -6.86 1.97
N GLY A 30 3.77 -6.91 0.90
CA GLY A 30 3.76 -5.91 -0.17
C GLY A 30 2.41 -5.78 -0.90
N SER A 31 1.61 -6.84 -0.93
CA SER A 31 0.25 -6.79 -1.50
C SER A 31 -0.72 -5.92 -0.70
N TYR A 32 -0.48 -5.75 0.61
CA TYR A 32 -1.26 -4.89 1.49
C TYR A 32 -0.78 -3.43 1.49
N LEU A 33 0.38 -3.14 0.89
CA LEU A 33 0.97 -1.80 0.81
C LEU A 33 0.01 -0.75 0.21
N PRO A 34 -0.77 -1.02 -0.86
CA PRO A 34 -1.76 -0.09 -1.38
C PRO A 34 -2.82 0.34 -0.36
N LEU A 35 -3.24 -0.57 0.54
CA LEU A 35 -4.18 -0.23 1.62
C LEU A 35 -3.51 0.66 2.67
N MET A 36 -2.25 0.38 3.00
CA MET A 36 -1.42 1.21 3.90
C MET A 36 -1.30 2.65 3.39
N VAL A 37 -1.12 2.84 2.08
CA VAL A 37 -1.06 4.17 1.45
C VAL A 37 -2.37 4.94 1.69
N LEU A 38 -3.53 4.28 1.59
CA LEU A 38 -4.82 4.93 1.87
C LEU A 38 -4.97 5.33 3.34
N VAL A 39 -4.48 4.51 4.27
CA VAL A 39 -4.47 4.83 5.71
C VAL A 39 -3.61 6.06 6.00
N VAL A 40 -2.41 6.11 5.42
CA VAL A 40 -1.51 7.27 5.55
C VAL A 40 -2.16 8.51 4.95
N LEU A 41 -2.76 8.40 3.76
CA LEU A 41 -3.45 9.51 3.11
C LEU A 41 -4.62 10.01 3.96
N ALA A 42 -5.43 9.12 4.53
CA ALA A 42 -6.51 9.46 5.44
C ALA A 42 -5.99 10.18 6.70
N TYR A 43 -4.89 9.72 7.29
CA TYR A 43 -4.25 10.39 8.43
C TYR A 43 -3.75 11.78 8.08
N LEU A 44 -3.13 11.95 6.91
CA LEU A 44 -2.65 13.25 6.44
C LEU A 44 -3.82 14.21 6.20
N LEU A 45 -4.89 13.75 5.56
CA LEU A 45 -6.11 14.53 5.35
C LEU A 45 -6.75 14.94 6.69
N TYR A 46 -6.85 14.00 7.63
CA TYR A 46 -7.34 14.28 8.99
C TYR A 46 -6.48 15.34 9.68
N ARG A 47 -5.16 15.18 9.67
CA ARG A 47 -4.22 16.11 10.31
C ARG A 47 -4.28 17.50 9.68
N TYR A 48 -4.36 17.57 8.35
CA TYR A 48 -4.46 18.82 7.61
C TYR A 48 -5.77 19.56 7.92
N ASN A 49 -6.91 18.86 7.95
CA ASN A 49 -8.20 19.46 8.25
C ASN A 49 -8.39 19.76 9.74
N LYS A 50 -7.77 19.00 10.64
CA LYS A 50 -7.89 19.22 12.09
C LYS A 50 -7.33 20.58 12.53
N ASN A 51 -6.30 21.08 11.85
CA ASN A 51 -5.73 22.41 12.10
C ASN A 51 -6.55 23.57 11.50
N ARG A 52 -7.69 23.30 10.84
CA ARG A 52 -8.57 24.34 10.27
C ARG A 52 -9.84 24.61 11.09
N ASN A 53 -10.09 23.84 12.15
CA ASN A 53 -11.25 23.98 13.03
C ASN A 53 -10.94 24.73 14.33
N SER A 54 -9.77 25.38 14.45
CA SER A 54 -9.42 26.22 15.60
C SER A 54 -9.77 27.69 15.42
N ASP A 55 -10.28 28.09 14.25
CA ASP A 55 -10.60 29.48 13.89
C ASP A 55 -12.09 29.66 13.50
N LEU A 56 -13.01 28.98 14.20
CA LEU A 56 -14.46 29.28 14.21
C LEU A 56 -14.93 29.43 15.66
#